data_AF-A0A5Q4H5T5-F1
#
_entry.id   AF-A0A5Q4H5T5-F1
#
_cell.length_a   1.000
_cell.length_b   1.000
_cell.length_c   1.000
_cell.angle_alpha   90.00
_cell.angle_beta   90.00
_cell.angle_gamma   90.00
#
_symmetry.space_group_name_H-M   'P 1'
#
loop_
_entity.id
_entity.type
_entity.pdbx_description
1 polymer ?
#
loop_
_entity_poly.entity_id
_entity_poly.type
_entity_poly.pdbx_seq_one_letter_code
_entity_poly.pdbx_strand_id
1 'polypeptide(L)'
;MHLRHHWFFREGGPDMPVTITLDDDLASRLKREAEARQVSVQQWAVQVLNGPRGILDQSEAWRELNIRRFDLIHRRHHGGLSETEAAELDELQSIADQWLKPMDRRRLEHLASYEELANA
;
A
#
# COMPACT_ATOMS: atom_id res chain seq x y z
N MET A 1 28.25 9.91 -13.85
CA MET A 1 27.46 11.05 -14.37
C MET A 1 26.34 11.30 -13.38
N HIS A 2 26.32 12.47 -12.72
CA HIS A 2 25.34 12.80 -11.69
C HIS A 2 24.18 13.57 -12.31
N LEU A 3 22.97 13.00 -12.32
CA LEU A 3 21.76 13.68 -12.79
C LEU A 3 21.05 14.32 -11.59
N ARG A 4 21.08 15.66 -11.53
CA ARG A 4 20.35 16.48 -10.56
C ARG A 4 18.96 16.80 -11.10
N HIS A 5 17.92 16.51 -10.33
CA HIS A 5 16.57 16.99 -10.62
C HIS A 5 15.99 17.75 -9.43
N HIS A 6 15.50 18.96 -9.71
CA HIS A 6 14.88 19.89 -8.77
C HIS A 6 13.38 19.62 -8.65
N TRP A 7 12.84 19.57 -7.43
CA TRP A 7 11.41 19.33 -7.17
C TRP A 7 10.85 20.31 -6.12
N PHE A 8 9.59 20.72 -6.31
CA PHE A 8 8.83 21.65 -5.45
C PHE A 8 7.62 20.92 -4.82
N PHE A 9 7.37 21.15 -3.53
CA PHE A 9 6.23 20.63 -2.76
C PHE A 9 5.67 21.74 -1.84
N ARG A 10 4.34 21.89 -1.78
CA ARG A 10 3.66 22.99 -1.06
C ARG A 10 2.84 22.47 0.13
N GLU A 11 3.21 22.86 1.34
CA GLU A 11 2.31 23.09 2.49
C GLU A 11 2.81 24.33 3.26
N GLY A 12 1.87 25.10 3.82
CA GLY A 12 2.04 26.50 4.22
C GLY A 12 3.27 26.85 5.07
N GLY A 13 4.15 27.64 4.46
CA GLY A 13 5.44 28.15 4.96
C GLY A 13 6.31 28.45 3.72
N PRO A 14 7.38 29.27 3.78
CA PRO A 14 8.22 29.50 2.59
C PRO A 14 8.66 28.16 2.02
N ASP A 15 8.31 27.89 0.75
CA ASP A 15 8.58 26.64 0.00
C ASP A 15 10.04 26.23 0.22
N MET A 16 10.27 25.32 1.16
CA MET A 16 11.60 24.77 1.38
C MET A 16 11.68 23.46 0.60
N PRO A 17 12.42 23.42 -0.52
CA PRO A 17 12.59 22.19 -1.27
C PRO A 17 13.30 21.16 -0.39
N VAL A 18 12.62 20.06 -0.09
CA VAL A 18 13.22 18.93 0.62
C VAL A 18 13.96 18.07 -0.39
N THR A 19 15.27 17.92 -0.19
CA THR A 19 16.10 17.02 -0.99
C THR A 19 16.23 15.70 -0.26
N ILE A 20 15.81 14.62 -0.92
CA ILE A 20 15.95 13.26 -0.40
C ILE A 20 16.95 12.53 -1.29
N THR A 21 18.03 12.06 -0.69
CA THR A 21 19.00 11.19 -1.37
C THR A 21 18.51 9.76 -1.25
N LEU A 22 18.34 9.09 -2.38
CA LEU A 22 17.98 7.67 -2.43
C LEU A 22 19.17 6.88 -2.93
N ASP A 23 19.26 5.63 -2.46
CA ASP A 23 20.13 4.63 -3.05
C ASP A 23 19.71 4.34 -4.51
N ASP A 24 20.65 3.97 -5.37
CA ASP A 24 20.43 3.74 -6.80
C ASP A 24 19.40 2.63 -7.08
N ASP A 25 19.34 1.59 -6.23
CA ASP A 25 18.37 0.50 -6.37
C ASP A 25 16.96 0.99 -6.03
N LEU A 26 16.85 1.80 -4.97
CA LEU A 26 15.57 2.39 -4.55
C LEU A 26 15.07 3.41 -5.58
N ALA A 27 15.96 4.24 -6.13
CA ALA A 27 15.64 5.19 -7.18
C ALA A 27 15.13 4.48 -8.44
N SER A 28 15.78 3.37 -8.82
CA SER A 28 15.39 2.55 -9.98
C SER A 28 14.01 1.90 -9.79
N ARG A 29 13.73 1.37 -8.59
CA ARG A 29 12.41 0.82 -8.25
C ARG A 29 11.31 1.89 -8.34
N LEU A 30 11.56 3.05 -7.73
CA LEU A 30 10.59 4.14 -7.70
C LEU A 30 10.26 4.65 -9.11
N LYS A 31 11.27 4.69 -9.99
CA LYS A 31 11.10 5.02 -11.41
C LYS A 31 10.22 4.00 -12.15
N ARG A 32 10.54 2.70 -12.04
CA ARG A 32 9.75 1.62 -12.69
C ARG A 32 8.29 1.63 -12.24
N GLU A 33 8.06 1.85 -10.95
CA GLU A 33 6.72 1.88 -10.39
C GLU A 33 5.91 3.10 -10.83
N ALA A 34 6.55 4.25 -11.01
CA ALA A 34 5.94 5.45 -11.55
C ALA A 34 5.57 5.27 -13.04
N GLU A 35 6.48 4.68 -13.83
CA GLU A 35 6.25 4.36 -15.25
C GLU A 35 5.08 3.39 -15.43
N ALA A 36 5.03 2.32 -14.64
CA ALA A 36 3.93 1.34 -14.68
C ALA A 36 2.56 1.97 -14.36
N ARG A 37 2.54 3.06 -13.58
CA ARG A 37 1.34 3.79 -13.16
C ARG A 37 1.06 5.02 -14.02
N GLN A 38 1.90 5.30 -15.02
CA GLN A 38 1.82 6.48 -15.88
C GLN A 38 1.77 7.81 -15.10
N VAL A 39 2.49 7.87 -13.98
CA VAL A 39 2.62 9.09 -13.16
C VAL A 39 4.08 9.55 -13.15
N SER A 40 4.31 10.81 -12.78
CA SER A 40 5.69 11.27 -12.59
C SER A 40 6.32 10.63 -11.35
N VAL A 41 7.64 10.46 -11.38
CA VAL A 41 8.44 9.89 -10.27
C VAL A 41 8.20 10.67 -8.98
N GLN A 42 7.92 11.96 -9.07
CA GLN A 42 7.70 12.85 -7.93
C GLN A 42 6.32 12.71 -7.33
N GLN A 43 5.31 12.65 -8.18
CA GLN A 43 3.94 12.36 -7.74
C GLN A 43 3.93 11.00 -7.06
N TRP A 44 4.63 10.02 -7.62
CA TRP A 44 4.78 8.71 -7.00
C TRP A 44 5.56 8.78 -5.69
N ALA A 45 6.70 9.48 -5.65
CA ALA A 45 7.50 9.65 -4.44
C ALA A 45 6.67 10.25 -3.30
N VAL A 46 5.80 11.21 -3.60
CA VAL A 46 4.95 11.81 -2.58
C VAL A 46 3.78 10.95 -2.18
N GLN A 47 3.19 10.19 -3.10
CA GLN A 47 2.23 9.16 -2.69
C GLN A 47 2.89 8.10 -1.81
N VAL A 48 4.15 7.77 -2.06
CA VAL A 48 4.96 6.86 -1.24
C VAL A 48 5.26 7.47 0.15
N LEU A 49 5.71 8.73 0.19
CA LEU A 49 6.08 9.42 1.43
C LEU A 49 4.88 9.80 2.30
N ASN A 50 3.76 10.16 1.67
CA ASN A 50 2.49 10.46 2.35
C ASN A 50 1.61 9.22 2.51
N GLY A 51 1.99 8.11 1.89
CA GLY A 51 1.33 6.82 2.04
C GLY A 51 1.52 6.25 3.44
N PRO A 52 0.69 5.27 3.86
CA PRO A 52 0.90 4.58 5.11
C PRO A 52 2.32 3.98 5.14
N ARG A 53 3.18 4.48 6.04
CA ARG A 53 4.62 4.15 6.13
C ARG A 53 4.95 2.67 6.36
N GLY A 54 3.95 1.79 6.47
CA GLY A 54 4.11 0.34 6.63
C GLY A 54 4.00 -0.47 5.34
N ILE A 55 3.69 0.14 4.20
CA ILE A 55 3.33 -0.63 3.00
C ILE A 55 4.55 -1.15 2.23
N LEU A 56 5.71 -0.47 2.22
CA LEU A 56 6.72 -0.75 1.20
C LEU A 56 7.69 -1.90 1.52
N ASP A 57 8.01 -2.15 2.79
CA ASP A 57 9.02 -3.15 3.17
C ASP A 57 8.39 -4.49 3.60
N GLN A 58 7.17 -4.44 4.17
CA GLN A 58 6.35 -5.63 4.44
C GLN A 58 5.51 -6.06 3.22
N SER A 59 5.56 -5.30 2.11
CA SER A 59 4.73 -5.52 0.91
C SER A 59 5.02 -6.82 0.21
N GLU A 60 6.28 -7.24 0.11
CA GLU A 60 6.65 -8.33 -0.80
C GLU A 60 6.31 -9.69 -0.19
N ALA A 61 6.69 -9.93 1.06
CA ALA A 61 6.28 -11.12 1.81
C ALA A 61 4.75 -11.19 1.98
N TRP A 62 4.09 -10.05 2.26
CA TRP A 62 2.63 -10.02 2.31
C TRP A 62 1.98 -10.28 0.94
N ARG A 63 2.57 -9.79 -0.15
CA ARG A 63 2.07 -10.00 -1.50
C ARG A 63 2.06 -11.48 -1.88
N GLU A 64 3.13 -12.21 -1.57
CA GLU A 64 3.20 -13.66 -1.82
C GLU A 64 2.13 -14.43 -1.04
N LEU A 65 1.99 -14.15 0.25
CA LEU A 65 0.95 -14.74 1.10
C LEU A 65 -0.46 -14.41 0.59
N ASN A 66 -0.68 -13.18 0.14
CA ASN A 66 -1.98 -12.74 -0.37
C ASN A 66 -2.30 -13.36 -1.75
N ILE A 67 -1.30 -13.58 -2.61
CA ILE A 67 -1.46 -14.36 -3.85
C ILE A 67 -1.93 -15.78 -3.52
N ARG A 68 -1.26 -16.44 -2.57
CA ARG A 68 -1.64 -17.79 -2.12
C ARG A 68 -3.06 -17.83 -1.55
N ARG A 69 -3.42 -16.82 -0.75
CA ARG A 69 -4.78 -16.67 -0.20
C ARG A 69 -5.83 -16.58 -1.30
N PHE A 70 -5.62 -15.77 -2.34
CA PHE A 70 -6.58 -15.66 -3.45
C PHE A 70 -6.70 -16.94 -4.27
N ASP A 71 -5.59 -17.64 -4.49
CA ASP A 71 -5.61 -18.95 -5.16
C ASP A 71 -6.43 -19.98 -4.38
N LEU A 72 -6.28 -20.03 -3.06
CA LEU A 72 -7.08 -20.90 -2.19
C LEU A 72 -8.57 -20.51 -2.17
N ILE A 73 -8.89 -19.21 -2.14
CA ILE A 73 -10.28 -18.75 -2.26
C ILE A 73 -10.87 -19.20 -3.60
N HIS A 74 -10.14 -19.02 -4.70
CA HIS A 74 -10.58 -19.46 -6.02
C HIS A 74 -10.82 -20.98 -6.05
N ARG A 75 -9.89 -21.79 -5.52
CA ARG A 75 -10.04 -23.24 -5.46
C ARG A 75 -11.20 -23.70 -4.59
N ARG A 76 -11.47 -23.03 -3.47
CA ARG A 76 -12.66 -23.25 -2.64
C ARG A 76 -13.96 -23.17 -3.45
N HIS A 77 -14.03 -22.25 -4.42
CA HIS A 77 -15.21 -22.07 -5.27
C HIS A 77 -15.26 -22.97 -6.52
N HIS A 78 -14.13 -23.54 -6.95
CA HIS A 78 -14.02 -24.24 -8.24
C HIS A 78 -13.60 -25.72 -8.17
N GLY A 79 -13.21 -26.22 -7.00
CA GLY A 79 -12.82 -27.63 -6.84
C GLY A 79 -12.86 -28.15 -5.40
N GLY A 80 -13.25 -27.30 -4.45
CA GLY A 80 -13.13 -27.59 -3.03
C GLY A 80 -11.68 -27.43 -2.56
N LEU A 81 -11.50 -27.40 -1.23
CA LEU A 81 -10.18 -27.41 -0.60
C LEU A 81 -10.00 -28.73 0.14
N SER A 82 -8.75 -29.21 0.20
CA SER A 82 -8.40 -30.22 1.19
C SER A 82 -8.48 -29.64 2.61
N GLU A 83 -8.50 -30.51 3.63
CA GLU A 83 -8.52 -30.08 5.03
C GLU A 83 -7.29 -29.22 5.39
N THR A 84 -6.11 -29.59 4.85
CA THR A 84 -4.88 -28.81 5.05
C THR A 84 -4.94 -27.45 4.38
N GLU A 85 -5.54 -27.37 3.18
CA GLU A 85 -5.70 -26.12 2.44
C GLU A 85 -6.76 -25.20 3.07
N ALA A 86 -7.79 -25.78 3.67
CA ALA A 86 -8.78 -25.02 4.44
C ALA A 86 -8.14 -24.40 5.69
N ALA A 87 -7.33 -25.17 6.42
CA ALA A 87 -6.58 -24.66 7.58
C ALA A 87 -5.58 -23.57 7.17
N GLU A 88 -4.85 -23.77 6.07
CA GLU A 88 -3.95 -22.76 5.49
C GLU A 88 -4.71 -21.48 5.12
N LEU A 89 -5.88 -21.61 4.48
CA LEU A 89 -6.70 -20.46 4.14
C LEU A 89 -7.17 -19.70 5.38
N ASP A 90 -7.60 -20.39 6.44
CA ASP A 90 -8.04 -19.75 7.68
C ASP A 90 -6.91 -18.97 8.37
N GLU A 91 -5.70 -19.52 8.38
CA GLU A 91 -4.51 -18.83 8.89
C GLU A 91 -4.22 -17.56 8.07
N LEU A 92 -4.21 -17.67 6.74
CA LEU A 92 -3.98 -16.54 5.84
C LEU A 92 -5.06 -15.45 5.97
N GLN A 93 -6.32 -15.82 6.22
CA GLN A 93 -7.39 -14.86 6.50
C GLN A 93 -7.15 -14.13 7.83
N SER A 94 -6.72 -14.82 8.88
CA SER A 94 -6.40 -14.20 10.17
C SER A 94 -5.27 -13.17 10.06
N ILE A 95 -4.24 -13.49 9.27
CA ILE A 95 -3.13 -12.57 8.99
C ILE A 95 -3.64 -11.36 8.18
N ALA A 96 -4.51 -11.60 7.18
CA ALA A 96 -5.13 -10.53 6.40
C ALA A 96 -5.93 -9.56 7.27
N ASP A 97 -6.76 -10.08 8.18
CA ASP A 97 -7.57 -9.27 9.09
C ASP A 97 -6.70 -8.39 9.98
N GLN A 98 -5.60 -8.93 10.51
CA GLN A 98 -4.66 -8.15 11.31
C GLN A 98 -4.01 -7.03 10.50
N TRP A 99 -3.67 -7.30 9.25
CA TRP A 99 -3.04 -6.33 8.35
C TRP A 99 -4.01 -5.22 7.94
N LEU A 100 -5.30 -5.52 7.78
CA LEU A 100 -6.34 -4.57 7.36
C LEU A 100 -6.93 -3.73 8.50
N LYS A 101 -6.89 -4.22 9.75
CA LYS A 101 -7.42 -3.51 10.94
C LYS A 101 -7.09 -2.00 11.02
N PRO A 102 -5.84 -1.54 10.75
CA PRO A 102 -5.53 -0.11 10.81
C PRO A 102 -6.22 0.69 9.70
N MET A 103 -6.40 0.11 8.52
CA MET A 103 -7.10 0.74 7.40
C MET A 103 -8.62 0.77 7.65
N ASP A 104 -9.17 -0.33 8.16
CA ASP A 104 -10.59 -0.43 8.50
C ASP A 104 -10.98 0.57 9.58
N ARG A 105 -10.14 0.71 10.63
CA ARG A 105 -10.36 1.72 11.68
C ARG A 105 -10.49 3.13 11.10
N ARG A 106 -9.56 3.53 10.23
CA ARG A 106 -9.61 4.87 9.60
C ARG A 106 -10.84 5.05 8.72
N ARG A 107 -11.23 4.00 7.98
CA ARG A 107 -12.43 4.04 7.13
C ARG A 107 -13.70 4.17 7.98
N LEU A 108 -13.78 3.47 9.10
CA LEU A 108 -14.90 3.57 10.05
C LEU A 108 -14.98 4.95 10.71
N GLU A 109 -13.84 5.51 11.13
CA GLU A 109 -13.77 6.89 11.67
C GLU A 109 -14.26 7.92 10.65
N HIS A 110 -13.92 7.74 9.36
CA HIS A 110 -14.39 8.61 8.29
C HIS A 110 -15.89 8.42 7.97
N LEU A 111 -16.46 7.24 8.22
CA LEU A 111 -17.89 7.00 8.05
C LEU A 111 -18.71 7.61 9.19
N ALA A 112 -18.19 7.57 10.42
CA ALA A 112 -18.84 8.16 11.59
C ALA A 112 -19.17 9.65 11.40
N SER A 113 -18.28 10.40 10.74
CA SER A 113 -18.54 11.82 10.43
C SER A 113 -19.70 12.04 9.45
N TYR A 114 -19.97 11.11 8.54
CA TYR A 114 -21.14 11.17 7.67
C TYR A 114 -22.43 10.76 8.38
N GLU A 115 -22.36 9.78 9.29
CA GLU A 115 -23.51 9.39 10.10
C GLU A 115 -23.95 10.52 11.04
N GLU A 116 -23.00 11.26 11.61
CA GLU A 116 -23.29 12.46 12.42
C GLU A 116 -23.96 13.56 11.59
N LEU A 117 -23.53 13.78 10.35
CA LEU A 117 -24.14 14.76 9.44
C LEU A 117 -25.51 14.32 8.92
N ALA A 118 -25.74 13.03 8.74
CA ALA A 118 -27.01 12.49 8.25
C ALA A 118 -28.10 12.44 9.34
N ASN A 119 -27.70 12.44 10.62
CA ASN A 119 -28.59 12.39 11.78
C ASN A 119 -28.73 13.75 12.50
N ALA A 120 -28.19 14.83 11.94
CA ALA A 120 -28.32 16.22 12.43
C ALA A 120 -29.44 16.97 11.68
#